data_AF-A0A7X6UN87-F1
#
_entry.id   AF-A0A7X6UN87-F1
#
_cell.length_a   1.000
_cell.length_b   1.000
_cell.length_c   1.000
_cell.angle_alpha   90.00
_cell.angle_beta   90.00
_cell.angle_gamma   90.00
#
_symmetry.space_group_name_H-M   'P 1'
#
loop_
_entity.id
_entity.type
_entity.pdbx_description
1 polymer ?
#
loop_
_entity_poly.entity_id
_entity_poly.type
_entity_poly.pdbx_seq_one_letter_code
_entity_poly.pdbx_strand_id
1 'polypeptide(L)'
;MVDSANNIILSGRALYRDNQILSNLKDASEGGCGALGLISNIKVKGKHIYQPSVQMQNRGNGKGGGIAAAGLDPDYLGISNQVLKENYLLMVAFTDTSVMEELEQNFITPFFDIADARVWETKGDYRDLGLTIKPPEVKRYFVRVKPVLLKKFMTDLPGISARDAEDEFVWRNSYKINDSFYAGTDKRAFVLSHARDLAILKIVGYAENVIQYYGLEEMPANIWLSHQRYPTRGMVWHPGGSHPFIGMNQALIHNGGFANYHPMT
;
A
#
# COMPACT_ATOMS: atom_id res chain seq x y z
N MET A 1 23.47 -4.55 48.19
CA MET A 1 23.69 -3.65 47.03
C MET A 1 22.37 -3.00 46.72
N VAL A 2 22.24 -1.72 47.07
CA VAL A 2 20.98 -0.97 46.92
C VAL A 2 20.78 -0.67 45.44
N ASP A 3 19.63 -1.07 44.92
CA ASP A 3 19.25 -1.07 43.52
C ASP A 3 19.29 0.35 42.92
N SER A 4 20.41 0.65 42.28
CA SER A 4 20.74 1.99 41.78
C SER A 4 19.77 2.42 40.66
N ALA A 5 19.14 1.46 39.97
CA ALA A 5 18.15 1.74 38.94
C ALA A 5 16.87 2.35 39.53
N ASN A 6 16.42 1.87 40.69
CA ASN A 6 15.22 2.40 41.36
C ASN A 6 15.43 3.84 41.86
N ASN A 7 16.62 4.17 42.36
CA ASN A 7 16.92 5.53 42.78
C ASN A 7 16.99 6.52 41.61
N ILE A 8 17.44 6.08 40.43
CA ILE A 8 17.47 6.89 39.20
C ILE A 8 16.04 7.16 38.69
N ILE A 9 15.16 6.15 38.74
CA ILE A 9 13.76 6.31 38.32
C ILE A 9 13.00 7.24 39.27
N LEU A 10 13.25 7.12 40.58
CA LEU A 10 12.60 7.96 41.60
C LEU A 10 13.08 9.41 41.55
N SER A 11 14.37 9.67 41.25
CA SER A 11 14.88 11.04 41.12
C SER A 11 14.28 11.77 39.90
N GLY A 12 14.05 11.03 38.79
CA GLY A 12 13.41 11.58 37.59
C GLY A 12 11.95 11.98 37.81
N ARG A 13 11.20 11.28 38.68
CA ARG A 13 9.77 11.58 38.96
C ARG A 13 9.53 12.96 39.55
N ALA A 14 10.51 13.55 40.24
CA ALA A 14 10.39 14.89 40.82
C ALA A 14 10.42 16.00 39.76
N LEU A 15 11.01 15.75 38.58
CA LEU A 15 11.10 16.71 37.47
C LEU A 15 9.77 16.90 36.71
N TYR A 16 8.83 15.97 36.85
CA TYR A 16 7.57 15.96 36.08
C TYR A 16 6.36 16.49 36.87
N ARG A 17 6.54 16.98 38.12
CA ARG A 17 5.42 17.37 38.99
C ARG A 17 4.83 18.76 38.73
N ASP A 18 5.46 19.62 37.93
CA ASP A 18 5.00 21.00 37.68
C ASP A 18 4.53 21.27 36.23
N ASN A 19 3.89 20.29 35.58
CA ASN A 19 3.23 20.53 34.28
C ASN A 19 1.74 20.90 34.43
N GLN A 20 1.40 21.81 35.36
CA GLN A 20 0.06 22.41 35.42
C GLN A 20 -0.08 23.73 34.62
N ILE A 21 0.89 24.11 33.76
CA ILE A 21 0.84 25.38 32.99
C ILE A 21 0.89 25.17 31.46
N LEU A 22 0.48 24.02 30.93
CA LEU A 22 0.49 23.78 29.46
C LEU A 22 -0.88 23.49 28.84
N SER A 23 -1.98 23.99 29.44
CA SER A 23 -3.32 23.81 28.85
C SER A 23 -3.65 24.74 27.68
N ASN A 24 -2.70 25.57 27.20
CA ASN A 24 -2.93 26.54 26.12
C ASN A 24 -1.80 26.64 25.08
N LEU A 25 -0.81 25.75 25.08
CA LEU A 25 -0.01 25.55 23.88
C LEU A 25 -0.84 24.66 22.95
N LYS A 26 -1.07 25.09 21.70
CA LYS A 26 -1.40 24.15 20.63
C LYS A 26 -0.34 23.05 20.73
N ASP A 27 -0.75 21.81 21.01
CA ASP A 27 0.13 20.66 20.91
C ASP A 27 0.94 20.84 19.62
N ALA A 28 2.25 21.02 19.77
CA ALA A 28 3.13 20.81 18.64
C ALA A 28 2.74 19.44 18.11
N SER A 29 2.39 19.36 16.84
CA SER A 29 1.94 18.10 16.24
C SER A 29 3.15 17.17 16.17
N GLU A 30 3.54 16.57 17.28
CA GLU A 30 4.66 15.62 17.43
C GLU A 30 4.31 14.26 16.78
N GLY A 31 3.49 14.26 15.74
CA GLY A 31 3.15 13.10 14.95
C GLY A 31 4.05 13.01 13.73
N GLY A 32 5.03 12.11 13.77
CA GLY A 32 5.74 11.64 12.58
C GLY A 32 5.00 10.45 11.95
N CYS A 33 5.27 10.14 10.68
CA CYS A 33 4.80 8.89 10.09
C CYS A 33 5.52 7.68 10.72
N GLY A 34 4.93 6.50 10.63
CA GLY A 34 5.56 5.23 11.00
C GLY A 34 6.04 4.50 9.75
N ALA A 35 7.22 3.89 9.81
CA ALA A 35 7.75 3.10 8.72
C ALA A 35 8.46 1.87 9.29
N LEU A 36 8.18 0.70 8.71
CA LEU A 36 8.78 -0.58 9.07
C LEU A 36 9.11 -1.35 7.80
N GLY A 37 10.20 -2.10 7.84
CA GLY A 37 10.59 -3.04 6.80
C GLY A 37 11.12 -4.32 7.41
N LEU A 38 10.73 -5.45 6.82
CA LEU A 38 11.24 -6.77 7.12
C LEU A 38 11.66 -7.43 5.81
N ILE A 39 12.89 -7.92 5.74
CA ILE A 39 13.46 -8.55 4.56
C ILE A 39 14.13 -9.85 5.01
N SER A 40 13.86 -10.94 4.30
CA SER A 40 14.34 -12.27 4.66
C SER A 40 14.61 -13.13 3.42
N ASN A 41 15.65 -13.97 3.49
CA ASN A 41 15.96 -14.97 2.46
C ASN A 41 14.98 -16.16 2.45
N ILE A 42 14.23 -16.34 3.53
CA ILE A 42 13.08 -17.25 3.60
C ILE A 42 11.78 -16.44 3.65
N LYS A 43 10.69 -17.01 3.14
CA LYS A 43 9.37 -16.38 3.24
C LYS A 43 8.92 -16.31 4.69
N VAL A 44 8.51 -15.11 5.12
CA VAL A 44 7.99 -14.81 6.45
C VAL A 44 6.51 -14.47 6.33
N LYS A 45 5.71 -14.96 7.28
CA LYS A 45 4.27 -14.71 7.30
C LYS A 45 3.93 -13.28 7.74
N GLY A 46 2.85 -12.71 7.20
CA GLY A 46 2.44 -11.33 7.47
C GLY A 46 2.18 -11.01 8.96
N LYS A 47 1.84 -12.00 9.79
CA LYS A 47 1.72 -11.80 11.25
C LYS A 47 2.98 -11.24 11.91
N HIS A 48 4.15 -11.42 11.30
CA HIS A 48 5.41 -10.90 11.84
C HIS A 48 5.60 -9.40 11.57
N ILE A 49 4.90 -8.81 10.58
CA ILE A 49 4.84 -7.35 10.41
C ILE A 49 3.69 -6.71 11.18
N TYR A 50 2.70 -7.51 11.64
CA TYR A 50 1.53 -7.04 12.40
C TYR A 50 1.90 -6.37 13.73
N GLN A 51 2.52 -7.12 14.66
CA GLN A 51 2.79 -6.59 16.01
C GLN A 51 3.72 -5.36 15.97
N PRO A 52 4.79 -5.33 15.15
CA PRO A 52 5.56 -4.11 14.96
C PRO A 52 4.71 -2.94 14.43
N SER A 53 3.78 -3.18 13.51
CA SER A 53 2.89 -2.14 12.96
C SER A 53 1.98 -1.53 14.04
N VAL A 54 1.45 -2.35 14.95
CA VAL A 54 0.66 -1.88 16.11
C VAL A 54 1.50 -0.95 17.00
N GLN A 55 2.77 -1.28 17.24
CA GLN A 55 3.67 -0.43 18.04
C GLN A 55 3.98 0.92 17.37
N MET A 56 3.66 1.08 16.10
CA MET A 56 3.84 2.32 15.35
C MET A 56 2.56 3.16 15.25
N GLN A 57 1.45 2.76 15.91
CA GLN A 57 0.19 3.52 15.95
C GLN A 57 0.38 4.95 16.47
N ASN A 58 1.25 5.13 17.47
CA ASN A 58 1.61 6.44 18.02
C ASN A 58 2.39 7.32 17.02
N ARG A 59 2.82 6.75 15.89
CA ARG A 59 3.44 7.44 14.75
C ARG A 59 2.49 7.47 13.54
N GLY A 60 1.19 7.51 13.80
CA GLY A 60 0.12 7.65 12.82
C GLY A 60 -1.08 8.33 13.46
N ASN A 61 -2.12 8.60 12.68
CA ASN A 61 -3.38 9.14 13.20
C ASN A 61 -4.61 8.47 12.58
N GLY A 62 -4.45 7.25 12.05
CA GLY A 62 -5.53 6.47 11.45
C GLY A 62 -6.03 7.00 10.10
N LYS A 63 -5.36 7.99 9.49
CA LYS A 63 -5.76 8.56 8.19
C LYS A 63 -5.04 7.95 7.00
N GLY A 64 -4.36 6.81 7.19
CA GLY A 64 -3.67 6.13 6.12
C GLY A 64 -2.71 5.07 6.63
N GLY A 65 -3.03 3.82 6.33
CA GLY A 65 -2.20 2.67 6.62
C GLY A 65 -2.00 1.86 5.35
N GLY A 66 -0.82 1.26 5.19
CA GLY A 66 -0.55 0.44 4.03
C GLY A 66 0.51 -0.63 4.28
N ILE A 67 0.38 -1.72 3.55
CA ILE A 67 1.29 -2.85 3.53
C ILE A 67 1.75 -3.08 2.10
N ALA A 68 3.03 -3.32 1.92
CA ALA A 68 3.55 -3.94 0.70
C ALA A 68 4.19 -5.29 1.04
N ALA A 69 4.04 -6.25 0.14
CA ALA A 69 4.65 -7.57 0.24
C ALA A 69 5.28 -7.95 -1.10
N ALA A 70 6.50 -8.48 -1.09
CA ALA A 70 7.19 -8.94 -2.30
C ALA A 70 7.90 -10.28 -2.08
N GLY A 71 8.12 -11.03 -3.17
CA GLY A 71 8.52 -12.44 -3.07
C GLY A 71 7.37 -13.28 -2.53
N LEU A 72 6.21 -13.15 -3.17
CA LEU A 72 4.93 -13.69 -2.76
C LEU A 72 4.91 -15.22 -2.87
N ASP A 73 3.89 -15.81 -2.26
CA ASP A 73 3.64 -17.23 -2.33
C ASP A 73 2.56 -17.57 -3.37
N PRO A 74 2.89 -18.29 -4.45
CA PRO A 74 1.92 -18.56 -5.52
C PRO A 74 0.77 -19.46 -5.04
N ASP A 75 1.06 -20.43 -4.16
CA ASP A 75 0.04 -21.34 -3.62
C ASP A 75 -0.95 -20.58 -2.74
N TYR A 76 -0.47 -19.66 -1.89
CA TYR A 76 -1.34 -18.77 -1.11
C TYR A 76 -2.24 -17.90 -2.01
N LEU A 77 -1.71 -17.45 -3.15
CA LEU A 77 -2.45 -16.66 -4.13
C LEU A 77 -3.36 -17.52 -5.03
N GLY A 78 -3.31 -18.85 -4.92
CA GLY A 78 -4.11 -19.78 -5.71
C GLY A 78 -3.76 -19.76 -7.20
N ILE A 79 -2.48 -19.54 -7.52
CA ILE A 79 -1.91 -19.51 -8.88
C ILE A 79 -0.67 -20.39 -8.96
N SER A 80 -0.20 -20.70 -10.17
CA SER A 80 1.05 -21.44 -10.34
C SER A 80 2.27 -20.55 -10.15
N ASN A 81 3.42 -21.15 -9.81
CA ASN A 81 4.71 -20.45 -9.77
C ASN A 81 5.06 -19.79 -11.11
N GLN A 82 4.67 -20.41 -12.23
CA GLN A 82 4.88 -19.82 -13.56
C GLN A 82 4.06 -18.54 -13.73
N VAL A 83 2.79 -18.53 -13.32
CA VAL A 83 1.95 -17.34 -13.39
C VAL A 83 2.56 -16.20 -12.58
N LEU A 84 2.99 -16.45 -11.34
CA LEU A 84 3.60 -15.43 -10.48
C LEU A 84 4.88 -14.84 -11.08
N LYS A 85 5.74 -15.70 -11.66
CA LYS A 85 7.03 -15.30 -12.22
C LYS A 85 6.91 -14.52 -13.52
N GLU A 86 5.94 -14.89 -14.35
CA GLU A 86 5.83 -14.35 -15.71
C GLU A 86 4.91 -13.14 -15.79
N ASN A 87 3.86 -13.06 -14.95
CA ASN A 87 2.81 -12.05 -15.11
C ASN A 87 3.00 -10.84 -14.20
N TYR A 88 2.49 -9.69 -14.64
CA TYR A 88 2.28 -8.55 -13.75
C TYR A 88 1.10 -8.83 -12.85
N LEU A 89 1.23 -8.51 -11.57
CA LEU A 89 0.17 -8.39 -10.60
C LEU A 89 -0.38 -6.96 -10.65
N LEU A 90 -1.38 -6.74 -11.50
CA LEU A 90 -2.14 -5.51 -11.54
C LEU A 90 -3.25 -5.57 -10.47
N MET A 91 -3.22 -4.66 -9.51
CA MET A 91 -4.18 -4.58 -8.42
C MET A 91 -4.92 -3.25 -8.51
N VAL A 92 -6.24 -3.31 -8.62
CA VAL A 92 -7.11 -2.13 -8.70
C VAL A 92 -8.00 -2.11 -7.47
N ALA A 93 -7.98 -1.00 -6.73
CA ALA A 93 -8.89 -0.71 -5.65
C ALA A 93 -10.15 -0.02 -6.18
N PHE A 94 -11.32 -0.47 -5.75
CA PHE A 94 -12.63 0.06 -6.08
C PHE A 94 -13.28 0.60 -4.81
N THR A 95 -13.44 1.91 -4.76
CA THR A 95 -14.28 2.59 -3.75
C THR A 95 -15.74 2.61 -4.19
N ASP A 96 -15.98 2.52 -5.49
CA ASP A 96 -17.28 2.26 -6.11
C ASP A 96 -17.14 1.03 -7.02
N THR A 97 -17.77 -0.08 -6.63
CA THR A 97 -17.67 -1.35 -7.38
C THR A 97 -18.53 -1.36 -8.65
N SER A 98 -19.44 -0.39 -8.83
CA SER A 98 -20.29 -0.32 -10.03
C SER A 98 -19.52 -0.05 -11.31
N VAL A 99 -18.31 0.52 -11.20
CA VAL A 99 -17.44 0.84 -12.34
C VAL A 99 -16.52 -0.30 -12.76
N MET A 100 -16.57 -1.44 -12.06
CA MET A 100 -15.63 -2.55 -12.30
C MET A 100 -15.72 -3.09 -13.71
N GLU A 101 -16.93 -3.32 -14.21
CA GLU A 101 -17.16 -3.82 -15.56
C GLU A 101 -16.70 -2.80 -16.63
N GLU A 102 -17.04 -1.52 -16.45
CA GLU A 102 -16.59 -0.43 -17.32
C GLU A 102 -15.05 -0.38 -17.39
N LEU A 103 -14.36 -0.49 -16.25
CA LEU A 103 -12.91 -0.48 -16.18
C LEU A 103 -12.31 -1.69 -16.90
N GLU A 104 -12.86 -2.89 -16.68
CA GLU A 104 -12.36 -4.11 -17.33
C GLU A 104 -12.51 -4.05 -18.85
N GLN A 105 -13.68 -3.64 -19.33
CA GLN A 105 -13.98 -3.52 -20.75
C GLN A 105 -13.09 -2.49 -21.45
N ASN A 106 -12.76 -1.40 -20.76
CA ASN A 106 -12.01 -0.30 -21.36
C ASN A 106 -10.50 -0.38 -21.16
N PHE A 107 -10.01 -1.05 -20.12
CA PHE A 107 -8.59 -0.99 -19.72
C PHE A 107 -7.93 -2.35 -19.46
N ILE A 108 -8.68 -3.43 -19.28
CA ILE A 108 -8.11 -4.74 -18.97
C ILE A 108 -8.25 -5.70 -20.16
N THR A 109 -9.47 -6.14 -20.44
CA THR A 109 -9.80 -7.18 -21.43
C THR A 109 -9.29 -6.89 -22.85
N PRO A 110 -9.32 -5.64 -23.37
CA PRO A 110 -8.79 -5.37 -24.70
C PRO A 110 -7.28 -5.52 -24.80
N PHE A 111 -6.54 -5.22 -23.74
CA PHE A 111 -5.10 -5.00 -23.79
C PHE A 111 -4.26 -6.17 -23.29
N PHE A 112 -4.82 -6.98 -22.39
CA PHE A 112 -4.07 -8.00 -21.68
C PHE A 112 -4.58 -9.41 -21.95
N ASP A 113 -3.65 -10.36 -21.97
CA ASP A 113 -3.92 -11.78 -21.72
C ASP A 113 -3.96 -11.97 -20.21
N ILE A 114 -5.08 -12.51 -19.71
CA ILE A 114 -5.36 -12.64 -18.26
C ILE A 114 -5.15 -14.11 -17.86
N ALA A 115 -4.15 -14.36 -17.02
CA ALA A 115 -3.86 -15.69 -16.49
C ALA A 115 -4.73 -16.05 -15.28
N ASP A 116 -5.05 -15.06 -14.43
CA ASP A 116 -5.96 -15.21 -13.29
C ASP A 116 -6.52 -13.82 -12.90
N ALA A 117 -7.78 -13.76 -12.49
CA ALA A 117 -8.43 -12.54 -12.03
C ALA A 117 -9.41 -12.84 -10.90
N ARG A 118 -9.22 -12.24 -9.72
CA ARG A 118 -10.06 -12.46 -8.54
C ARG A 118 -10.14 -11.22 -7.67
N VAL A 119 -11.26 -11.08 -6.96
CA VAL A 119 -11.34 -10.13 -5.83
C VAL A 119 -10.47 -10.66 -4.69
N TRP A 120 -9.74 -9.77 -4.03
CA TRP A 120 -8.95 -10.08 -2.85
C TRP A 120 -9.88 -10.30 -1.67
N GLU A 121 -9.78 -11.46 -1.03
CA GLU A 121 -10.67 -11.83 0.07
C GLU A 121 -10.49 -10.93 1.29
N THR A 122 -11.59 -10.59 1.95
CA THR A 122 -11.59 -9.81 3.20
C THR A 122 -12.06 -10.66 4.38
N LYS A 123 -11.59 -10.35 5.59
CA LYS A 123 -11.94 -11.04 6.83
C LYS A 123 -12.92 -10.21 7.65
N GLY A 124 -14.21 -10.33 7.32
CA GLY A 124 -15.31 -9.77 8.12
C GLY A 124 -15.68 -8.32 7.81
N ASP A 125 -16.44 -7.70 8.72
CA ASP A 125 -16.87 -6.31 8.61
C ASP A 125 -15.75 -5.37 9.07
N TYR A 126 -15.46 -4.34 8.27
CA TYR A 126 -14.45 -3.33 8.59
C TYR A 126 -14.75 -2.58 9.90
N ARG A 127 -16.03 -2.50 10.30
CA ARG A 127 -16.47 -1.84 11.54
C ARG A 127 -15.99 -2.58 12.78
N ASP A 128 -15.78 -3.89 12.71
CA ASP A 128 -15.23 -4.69 13.81
C ASP A 128 -13.76 -4.31 14.11
N LEU A 129 -13.09 -3.67 13.15
CA LEU A 129 -11.74 -3.12 13.29
C LEU A 129 -11.74 -1.64 13.73
N GLY A 130 -12.91 -1.07 14.05
CA GLY A 130 -13.06 0.34 14.44
C GLY A 130 -12.92 1.33 13.27
N LEU A 131 -12.97 0.85 12.03
CA LEU A 131 -12.85 1.69 10.84
C LEU A 131 -14.19 2.36 10.52
N THR A 132 -14.18 3.67 10.26
CA THR A 132 -15.36 4.43 9.84
C THR A 132 -15.56 4.46 8.33
N ILE A 133 -14.46 4.32 7.58
CA ILE A 133 -14.43 4.29 6.13
C ILE A 133 -14.24 2.84 5.68
N LYS A 134 -15.13 2.36 4.81
CA LYS A 134 -15.01 1.02 4.22
C LYS A 134 -13.71 0.95 3.40
N PRO A 135 -12.79 0.02 3.69
CA PRO A 135 -11.66 -0.25 2.80
C PRO A 135 -12.13 -0.62 1.39
N PRO A 136 -11.41 -0.21 0.33
CA PRO A 136 -11.83 -0.49 -1.04
C PRO A 136 -11.86 -2.00 -1.31
N GLU A 137 -12.75 -2.42 -2.21
CA GLU A 137 -12.66 -3.76 -2.77
C GLU A 137 -11.46 -3.82 -3.72
N VAL A 138 -10.61 -4.83 -3.59
CA VAL A 138 -9.40 -4.90 -4.42
C VAL A 138 -9.54 -6.07 -5.37
N LYS A 139 -9.44 -5.82 -6.68
CA LYS A 139 -9.36 -6.88 -7.68
C LYS A 139 -7.93 -7.01 -8.18
N ARG A 140 -7.42 -8.24 -8.16
CA ARG A 140 -6.09 -8.59 -8.65
C ARG A 140 -6.20 -9.29 -10.00
N TYR A 141 -5.31 -8.92 -10.91
CA TYR A 141 -5.17 -9.50 -12.25
C TYR A 141 -3.73 -9.92 -12.46
N PHE A 142 -3.51 -11.17 -12.82
CA PHE A 142 -2.24 -11.66 -13.35
C PHE A 142 -2.28 -11.55 -14.87
N VAL A 143 -1.52 -10.60 -15.42
CA VAL A 143 -1.64 -10.18 -16.82
C VAL A 143 -0.31 -10.12 -17.55
N ARG A 144 -0.38 -10.32 -18.88
CA ARG A 144 0.63 -9.91 -19.87
C ARG A 144 0.00 -9.05 -20.93
N VAL A 145 0.75 -8.11 -21.50
CA VAL A 145 0.25 -7.35 -22.66
C VAL A 145 0.13 -8.30 -23.84
N LYS A 146 -1.00 -8.24 -24.56
CA LYS A 146 -1.21 -9.07 -25.75
C LYS A 146 -0.04 -8.90 -26.73
N PRO A 147 0.61 -9.98 -27.21
CA PRO A 147 1.83 -9.89 -28.01
C PRO A 147 1.72 -8.99 -29.24
N VAL A 148 0.56 -8.98 -29.90
CA VAL A 148 0.30 -8.13 -31.07
C VAL A 148 0.33 -6.64 -30.70
N LEU A 149 -0.23 -6.29 -29.54
CA LEU A 149 -0.26 -4.91 -29.05
C LEU A 149 1.12 -4.47 -28.56
N LEU A 150 1.86 -5.34 -27.87
CA LEU A 150 3.22 -5.05 -27.44
C LEU A 150 4.14 -4.82 -28.64
N LYS A 151 4.07 -5.69 -29.66
CA LYS A 151 4.85 -5.54 -30.90
C LYS A 151 4.55 -4.22 -31.61
N LYS A 152 3.27 -3.82 -31.66
CA LYS A 152 2.86 -2.52 -32.19
C LYS A 152 3.39 -1.38 -31.33
N PHE A 153 3.29 -1.47 -30.01
CA PHE A 153 3.76 -0.43 -29.10
C PHE A 153 5.28 -0.17 -29.23
N MET A 154 6.06 -1.24 -29.46
CA MET A 154 7.51 -1.15 -29.65
C MET A 154 7.92 -0.44 -30.95
N THR A 155 7.04 -0.26 -31.94
CA THR A 155 7.41 0.48 -33.17
C THR A 155 7.75 1.93 -32.89
N ASP A 156 7.15 2.50 -31.85
CA ASP A 156 7.31 3.89 -31.45
C ASP A 156 8.47 4.09 -30.45
N LEU A 157 9.12 2.99 -30.04
CA LEU A 157 10.20 2.95 -29.03
C LEU A 157 11.40 2.14 -29.56
N PRO A 158 12.11 2.63 -30.59
CA PRO A 158 13.21 1.89 -31.19
C PRO A 158 14.34 1.65 -30.17
N GLY A 159 14.86 0.42 -30.13
CA GLY A 159 16.00 0.05 -29.28
C GLY A 159 15.65 -0.37 -27.84
N ILE A 160 14.37 -0.32 -27.45
CA ILE A 160 13.92 -0.80 -26.13
C ILE A 160 13.83 -2.34 -26.10
N SER A 161 14.10 -2.95 -24.94
CA SER A 161 13.83 -4.37 -24.75
C SER A 161 12.32 -4.64 -24.71
N ALA A 162 11.88 -5.85 -25.07
CA ALA A 162 10.47 -6.23 -24.98
C ALA A 162 9.92 -6.11 -23.54
N ARG A 163 10.78 -6.37 -22.54
CA ARG A 163 10.41 -6.29 -21.13
C ARG A 163 10.21 -4.86 -20.67
N ASP A 164 11.10 -3.95 -21.04
CA ASP A 164 10.98 -2.53 -20.66
C ASP A 164 9.82 -1.86 -21.41
N ALA A 165 9.57 -2.25 -22.67
CA ALA A 165 8.39 -1.81 -23.41
C ALA A 165 7.09 -2.26 -22.74
N GLU A 166 7.05 -3.48 -22.22
CA GLU A 166 5.87 -3.99 -21.54
C GLU A 166 5.67 -3.33 -20.16
N ASP A 167 6.75 -3.07 -19.42
CA ASP A 167 6.71 -2.28 -18.19
C ASP A 167 6.12 -0.89 -18.46
N GLU A 168 6.59 -0.21 -19.51
CA GLU A 168 6.08 1.10 -19.92
C GLU A 168 4.61 1.02 -20.37
N PHE A 169 4.21 -0.02 -21.09
CA PHE A 169 2.82 -0.21 -21.50
C PHE A 169 1.89 -0.35 -20.29
N VAL A 170 2.26 -1.21 -19.33
CA VAL A 170 1.51 -1.44 -18.08
C VAL A 170 1.44 -0.16 -17.25
N TRP A 171 2.55 0.59 -17.18
CA TRP A 171 2.59 1.89 -16.51
C TRP A 171 1.61 2.89 -17.15
N ARG A 172 1.67 3.07 -18.47
CA ARG A 172 0.77 3.98 -19.21
C ARG A 172 -0.69 3.57 -19.07
N ASN A 173 -0.99 2.26 -19.09
CA ASN A 173 -2.33 1.76 -18.86
C ASN A 173 -2.82 2.10 -17.44
N SER A 174 -1.97 1.88 -16.42
CA SER A 174 -2.28 2.22 -15.03
C SER A 174 -2.50 3.72 -14.83
N TYR A 175 -1.71 4.55 -15.50
CA TYR A 175 -1.89 6.00 -15.50
C TYR A 175 -3.27 6.38 -16.07
N LYS A 176 -3.65 5.80 -17.22
CA LYS A 176 -4.96 6.06 -17.84
C LYS A 176 -6.14 5.60 -16.97
N ILE A 177 -6.01 4.47 -16.27
CA ILE A 177 -7.01 4.03 -15.28
C ILE A 177 -7.16 5.09 -14.18
N ASN A 178 -6.05 5.52 -13.58
CA ASN A 178 -6.09 6.54 -12.52
C ASN A 178 -6.64 7.88 -13.03
N ASP A 179 -6.29 8.28 -14.25
CA ASP A 179 -6.83 9.50 -14.86
C ASP A 179 -8.36 9.42 -15.00
N SER A 180 -8.87 8.28 -15.49
CA SER A 180 -10.30 8.08 -15.76
C SER A 180 -11.16 7.88 -14.49
N PHE A 181 -10.62 7.23 -13.46
CA PHE A 181 -11.39 6.82 -12.27
C PHE A 181 -10.95 7.47 -10.95
N TYR A 182 -9.85 8.22 -10.95
CA TYR A 182 -9.27 8.84 -9.75
C TYR A 182 -8.90 10.32 -9.89
N ALA A 183 -8.77 10.92 -11.08
CA ALA A 183 -8.38 12.34 -11.18
C ALA A 183 -9.48 13.30 -10.71
N GLY A 184 -10.76 12.99 -11.00
CA GLY A 184 -11.92 13.84 -10.71
C GLY A 184 -12.31 13.96 -9.23
N THR A 185 -13.44 14.60 -8.93
CA THR A 185 -13.95 14.71 -7.54
C THR A 185 -14.32 13.34 -6.97
N ASP A 186 -14.85 12.47 -7.83
CA ASP A 186 -15.28 11.13 -7.47
C ASP A 186 -14.15 10.13 -7.71
N LYS A 187 -13.46 9.79 -6.62
CA LYS A 187 -12.47 8.71 -6.60
C LYS A 187 -13.23 7.39 -6.57
N ARG A 188 -13.43 6.76 -7.73
CA ARG A 188 -14.23 5.52 -7.91
C ARG A 188 -13.36 4.26 -7.95
N ALA A 189 -12.18 4.36 -8.56
CA ALA A 189 -11.19 3.29 -8.58
C ALA A 189 -9.76 3.84 -8.79
N PHE A 190 -8.74 3.10 -8.36
CA PHE A 190 -7.34 3.44 -8.60
C PHE A 190 -6.41 2.23 -8.51
N VAL A 191 -5.28 2.28 -9.20
CA VAL A 191 -4.25 1.24 -9.20
C VAL A 191 -3.43 1.28 -7.91
N LEU A 192 -3.41 0.16 -7.18
CA LEU A 192 -2.59 -0.06 -5.99
C LEU A 192 -1.20 -0.59 -6.32
N SER A 193 -1.15 -1.57 -7.21
CA SER A 193 0.08 -2.22 -7.69
C SER A 193 -0.04 -2.55 -9.17
N HIS A 194 1.08 -2.53 -9.88
CA HIS A 194 1.19 -2.92 -11.28
C HIS A 194 2.56 -3.57 -11.56
N ALA A 195 3.06 -4.29 -10.56
CA ALA A 195 4.39 -4.85 -10.52
C ALA A 195 4.38 -6.35 -10.79
N ARG A 196 5.55 -6.94 -11.01
CA ARG A 196 5.72 -8.40 -10.88
C ARG A 196 6.07 -8.74 -9.44
N ASP A 197 5.39 -9.74 -8.88
CA ASP A 197 5.70 -10.33 -7.57
C ASP A 197 5.77 -9.30 -6.40
N LEU A 198 4.90 -8.29 -6.47
CA LEU A 198 4.78 -7.23 -5.47
C LEU A 198 3.30 -6.81 -5.34
N ALA A 199 2.76 -6.97 -4.13
CA ALA A 199 1.41 -6.56 -3.76
C ALA A 199 1.46 -5.34 -2.85
N ILE A 200 0.52 -4.40 -3.05
CA ILE A 200 0.33 -3.24 -2.18
C ILE A 200 -1.15 -3.15 -1.82
N LEU A 201 -1.44 -3.02 -0.52
CA LEU A 201 -2.79 -2.86 0.00
C LEU A 201 -2.81 -1.68 0.96
N LYS A 202 -3.89 -0.89 0.92
CA LYS A 202 -4.00 0.36 1.67
C LYS A 202 -5.41 0.56 2.18
N ILE A 203 -5.52 1.21 3.34
CA ILE A 203 -6.79 1.63 3.92
C ILE A 203 -6.71 3.02 4.53
N VAL A 204 -7.88 3.63 4.78
CA VAL A 204 -7.99 4.76 5.69
C VAL A 204 -8.16 4.18 7.10
N GLY A 205 -7.04 4.07 7.80
CA GLY A 205 -6.91 3.39 9.07
C GLY A 205 -5.43 3.23 9.40
N TYR A 206 -5.08 2.25 10.23
CA TYR A 206 -3.70 1.91 10.53
C TYR A 206 -3.19 0.74 9.66
N ALA A 207 -1.87 0.51 9.64
CA ALA A 207 -1.27 -0.49 8.76
C ALA A 207 -1.64 -1.92 9.16
N GLU A 208 -1.74 -2.20 10.45
CA GLU A 208 -2.17 -3.49 11.00
C GLU A 208 -3.62 -3.84 10.64
N ASN A 209 -4.48 -2.82 10.44
CA ASN A 209 -5.83 -3.06 9.95
C ASN A 209 -5.84 -3.58 8.51
N VAL A 210 -4.81 -3.25 7.70
CA VAL A 210 -4.64 -3.84 6.35
C VAL A 210 -4.39 -5.34 6.47
N ILE A 211 -3.53 -5.75 7.41
CA ILE A 211 -3.24 -7.17 7.67
C ILE A 211 -4.52 -7.91 8.06
N GLN A 212 -5.27 -7.35 9.02
CA GLN A 212 -6.51 -7.96 9.52
C GLN A 212 -7.60 -8.01 8.45
N TYR A 213 -7.89 -6.87 7.82
CA TYR A 213 -9.02 -6.75 6.91
C TYR A 213 -8.84 -7.59 5.65
N TYR A 214 -7.62 -7.62 5.07
CA TYR A 214 -7.34 -8.40 3.85
C TYR A 214 -6.75 -9.79 4.13
N GLY A 215 -6.78 -10.24 5.39
CA GLY A 215 -6.36 -11.58 5.79
C GLY A 215 -4.92 -11.92 5.40
N LEU A 216 -3.97 -11.07 5.76
CA LEU A 216 -2.55 -11.21 5.38
C LEU A 216 -1.70 -11.93 6.42
N GLU A 217 -2.26 -12.29 7.58
CA GLU A 217 -1.52 -12.85 8.72
C GLU A 217 -0.71 -14.09 8.34
N GLU A 218 -1.30 -14.96 7.54
CA GLU A 218 -0.70 -16.23 7.13
C GLU A 218 -0.11 -16.19 5.71
N MET A 219 -0.26 -15.07 4.99
CA MET A 219 0.37 -14.87 3.68
C MET A 219 1.89 -14.88 3.85
N PRO A 220 2.64 -15.75 3.17
CA PRO A 220 4.10 -15.74 3.19
C PRO A 220 4.65 -14.76 2.13
N ALA A 221 5.67 -13.98 2.48
CA ALA A 221 6.44 -13.18 1.54
C ALA A 221 7.89 -12.99 2.02
N ASN A 222 8.83 -12.71 1.11
CA ASN A 222 10.23 -12.43 1.46
C ASN A 222 10.43 -11.03 2.04
N ILE A 223 9.64 -10.06 1.57
CA ILE A 223 9.73 -8.66 1.95
C ILE A 223 8.36 -8.20 2.44
N TRP A 224 8.35 -7.48 3.57
CA TRP A 224 7.20 -6.76 4.09
C TRP A 224 7.57 -5.32 4.38
N LEU A 225 6.77 -4.38 3.88
CA LEU A 225 6.83 -2.98 4.27
C LEU A 225 5.52 -2.58 4.92
N SER A 226 5.60 -1.77 5.96
CA SER A 226 4.44 -1.20 6.64
C SER A 226 4.64 0.30 6.80
N HIS A 227 3.58 1.07 6.55
CA HIS A 227 3.60 2.52 6.73
C HIS A 227 2.34 3.03 7.41
N GLN A 228 2.57 3.93 8.36
CA GLN A 228 1.53 4.72 9.01
C GLN A 228 1.67 6.18 8.58
N ARG A 229 0.61 6.74 8.00
CA ARG A 229 0.57 8.12 7.52
C ARG A 229 0.04 9.05 8.61
N TYR A 230 0.70 10.20 8.74
CA TYR A 230 0.26 11.32 9.58
C TYR A 230 0.04 12.58 8.72
N PRO A 231 -1.13 12.74 8.06
CA PRO A 231 -1.42 13.96 7.31
C PRO A 231 -1.80 15.09 8.27
N THR A 232 -1.22 16.28 8.06
CA THR A 232 -1.44 17.49 8.87
C THR A 232 -2.67 18.30 8.43
N ARG A 233 -3.25 18.02 7.25
CA ARG A 233 -4.45 18.69 6.73
C ARG A 233 -5.32 17.74 5.89
N GLY A 234 -6.62 18.03 5.86
CA GLY A 234 -7.59 17.40 4.96
C GLY A 234 -8.44 16.29 5.59
N MET A 235 -9.69 16.20 5.10
CA MET A 235 -10.54 15.03 5.28
C MET A 235 -10.01 13.92 4.38
N VAL A 236 -9.71 12.75 4.94
CA VAL A 236 -9.27 11.58 4.17
C VAL A 236 -10.41 10.58 4.15
N TRP A 237 -10.94 10.31 2.97
CA TRP A 237 -12.06 9.38 2.76
C TRP A 237 -11.73 8.24 1.79
N HIS A 238 -10.52 8.25 1.18
CA HIS A 238 -10.00 7.16 0.36
C HIS A 238 -8.48 6.97 0.63
N PRO A 239 -7.93 5.76 0.41
CA PRO A 239 -6.55 5.45 0.81
C PRO A 239 -5.50 5.67 -0.28
N GLY A 240 -5.86 6.16 -1.47
CA GLY A 240 -4.91 6.31 -2.58
C GLY A 240 -3.72 7.25 -2.29
N GLY A 241 -3.89 8.23 -1.39
CA GLY A 241 -2.81 9.11 -0.92
C GLY A 241 -1.93 8.52 0.20
N SER A 242 -2.20 7.30 0.64
CA SER A 242 -1.40 6.60 1.65
C SER A 242 -0.22 5.87 1.02
N HIS A 243 0.88 5.74 1.75
CA HIS A 243 1.97 4.83 1.39
C HIS A 243 1.57 3.37 1.67
N PRO A 244 2.31 2.37 1.14
CA PRO A 244 3.43 2.48 0.19
C PRO A 244 3.02 2.95 -1.21
N PHE A 245 3.84 3.73 -1.91
CA PHE A 245 3.59 4.10 -3.32
C PHE A 245 4.24 3.09 -4.27
N ILE A 246 3.61 2.89 -5.42
CA ILE A 246 4.10 2.01 -6.49
C ILE A 246 4.91 2.81 -7.51
N GLY A 247 6.04 2.25 -7.94
CA GLY A 247 6.86 2.75 -9.04
C GLY A 247 7.26 1.60 -9.97
N MET A 248 6.29 0.99 -10.65
CA MET A 248 6.47 -0.31 -11.31
C MET A 248 6.93 -1.39 -10.33
N ASN A 249 8.10 -2.00 -10.55
CA ASN A 249 8.59 -3.11 -9.72
C ASN A 249 9.23 -2.63 -8.40
N GLN A 250 8.76 -1.50 -7.85
CA GLN A 250 9.29 -0.85 -6.66
C GLN A 250 8.14 -0.39 -5.75
N ALA A 251 8.30 -0.60 -4.45
CA ALA A 251 7.43 -0.03 -3.42
C ALA A 251 8.20 1.01 -2.59
N LEU A 252 7.64 2.21 -2.46
CA LEU A 252 8.25 3.33 -1.76
C LEU A 252 7.44 3.72 -0.51
N ILE A 253 8.09 3.64 0.65
CA ILE A 253 7.63 4.27 1.88
C ILE A 253 8.52 5.47 2.20
N HIS A 254 7.93 6.51 2.79
CA HIS A 254 8.67 7.72 3.16
C HIS A 254 8.23 8.21 4.53
N ASN A 255 9.21 8.52 5.38
CA ASN A 255 8.99 9.12 6.68
C ASN A 255 9.87 10.37 6.80
N GLY A 256 9.28 11.52 6.53
CA GLY A 256 9.98 12.80 6.47
C GLY A 256 9.22 13.82 5.62
N GLY A 257 9.91 14.91 5.27
CA GLY A 257 9.45 15.89 4.31
C GLY A 257 10.57 16.22 3.33
N PHE A 258 10.23 16.47 2.06
CA PHE A 258 11.20 16.92 1.07
C PHE A 258 11.41 18.44 1.21
N ALA A 259 12.45 18.85 1.93
CA ALA A 259 12.74 20.27 2.20
C ALA A 259 13.01 21.10 0.93
N ASN A 260 13.43 20.45 -0.16
CA ASN A 260 13.79 21.11 -1.43
C ASN A 260 12.79 20.82 -2.56
N TYR A 261 11.55 20.42 -2.24
CA TYR A 261 10.55 20.19 -3.28
C TYR A 261 10.11 21.52 -3.90
N HIS A 262 10.49 21.74 -5.17
CA HIS A 262 9.97 22.85 -5.96
C HIS A 262 8.65 22.40 -6.63
N PRO A 263 7.52 23.10 -6.42
CA PRO A 263 6.30 22.78 -7.14
C PRO A 263 6.54 23.00 -8.63
N MET A 264 6.33 21.96 -9.46
CA MET A 264 6.25 22.17 -10.90
C MET A 264 4.94 22.90 -11.20
N THR A 265 5.05 24.13 -11.69
CA THR A 265 3.93 24.97 -12.18
C THR A 265 3.50 24.55 -13.56
#